data_AF-D3BQ48-F1
#
_entry.id   AF-D3BQ48-F1
#
_cell.length_a   1.000
_cell.length_b   1.000
_cell.length_c   1.000
_cell.angle_alpha   90.00
_cell.angle_beta   90.00
_cell.angle_gamma   90.00
#
_symmetry.space_group_name_H-M   'P 1'
#
loop_
_entity.id
_entity.type
_entity.pdbx_description
1 polymer ?
#
loop_
_entity_poly.entity_id
_entity_poly.type
_entity_poly.pdbx_seq_one_letter_code
_entity_poly.pdbx_strand_id
1 'polypeptide(L)'
;MKLSTIYLLLVFCCSVTFIYSLDDSSSDAFPFWPTQWVTDWTIIYTSSDQEPPFSNNNIPPPFKGGSGRTYYDWSNQAMHEVYNDFCVPIFSNGSDWTCDFINVKGVSYLVTHDDRPADVPPCCIFGDPWYPPAPNFIQTCGAVQNVTSSLNGQQVDYWTIYLPDSGSFGYGFYANGTSNGWTPASFYFAAAPSGWTIQNFENFQPTTPPANAFQVPDSCINASPCPPQG
;
A
#
# COMPACT_ATOMS: atom_id res chain seq x y z
N MET A 1 -20.97 -24.00 -2.55
CA MET A 1 -19.53 -23.75 -2.83
C MET A 1 -18.93 -23.17 -1.57
N LYS A 2 -17.79 -23.72 -1.13
CA LYS A 2 -17.32 -23.61 0.25
C LYS A 2 -16.79 -22.21 0.56
N LEU A 3 -17.30 -21.62 1.64
CA LEU A 3 -16.74 -20.46 2.32
C LEU A 3 -15.34 -20.86 2.84
N SER A 4 -14.30 -20.14 2.41
CA SER A 4 -12.99 -20.18 3.06
C SER A 4 -12.94 -19.08 4.11
N THR A 5 -13.11 -19.50 5.35
CA THR A 5 -12.84 -18.74 6.56
C THR A 5 -11.37 -18.35 6.61
N ILE A 6 -11.09 -17.05 6.50
CA ILE A 6 -9.76 -16.47 6.67
C ILE A 6 -9.36 -16.61 8.14
N TYR A 7 -8.48 -17.56 8.44
CA TYR A 7 -7.77 -17.64 9.71
C TYR A 7 -6.36 -17.11 9.50
N LEU A 8 -6.13 -15.86 9.90
CA LEU A 8 -4.81 -15.25 9.98
C LEU A 8 -4.08 -15.86 11.20
N LEU A 9 -3.26 -16.90 10.97
CA LEU A 9 -2.39 -17.49 11.99
C LEU A 9 -0.98 -16.92 11.84
N LEU A 10 -0.69 -15.95 12.71
CA LEU A 10 0.65 -15.46 13.04
C LEU A 10 1.36 -16.44 13.99
N VAL A 11 2.69 -16.51 13.85
CA VAL A 11 3.71 -17.10 14.75
C VAL A 11 4.06 -18.58 14.55
N PHE A 12 5.24 -18.83 13.95
CA PHE A 12 6.32 -19.64 14.56
C PHE A 12 7.63 -19.47 13.77
N CYS A 13 8.53 -18.59 14.23
CA CYS A 13 9.90 -18.50 13.72
C CYS A 13 10.80 -19.30 14.65
N CYS A 14 11.10 -20.55 14.30
CA CYS A 14 12.01 -21.40 15.06
C CYS A 14 13.44 -21.28 14.51
N SER A 15 14.33 -20.81 15.37
CA SER A 15 15.75 -20.56 15.17
C SER A 15 16.55 -21.83 14.85
N VAL A 16 17.29 -21.80 13.74
CA VAL A 16 18.46 -22.66 13.49
C VAL A 16 19.64 -21.76 13.18
N THR A 17 20.55 -21.63 14.14
CA THR A 17 21.77 -20.82 14.00
C THR A 17 22.83 -21.63 13.27
N PHE A 18 23.00 -21.40 11.96
CA PHE A 18 24.22 -21.79 11.25
C PHE A 18 25.23 -20.65 11.36
N ILE A 19 26.37 -20.91 11.99
CA ILE A 19 27.50 -19.97 12.04
C ILE A 19 28.28 -20.13 10.74
N TYR A 20 28.10 -19.19 9.82
CA TYR A 20 29.05 -18.94 8.72
C TYR A 20 29.79 -17.64 9.03
N SER A 21 31.12 -17.70 9.08
CA SER A 21 31.96 -16.51 8.92
C SER A 21 31.91 -16.08 7.46
N LEU A 22 31.41 -14.87 7.20
CA LEU A 22 31.63 -14.15 5.95
C LEU A 22 32.13 -12.75 6.31
N ASP A 23 33.31 -12.42 5.78
CA ASP A 23 33.62 -11.04 5.42
C ASP A 23 32.48 -10.53 4.53
N ASP A 24 31.85 -9.41 4.88
CA ASP A 24 31.09 -8.64 3.91
C ASP A 24 31.18 -7.14 4.17
N SER A 25 31.60 -6.43 3.13
CA SER A 25 31.85 -4.99 3.12
C SER A 25 30.81 -4.26 2.28
N SER A 26 29.57 -4.74 2.32
CA SER A 26 28.36 -3.95 2.13
C SER A 26 27.34 -4.43 3.15
N SER A 27 27.06 -3.65 4.19
CA SER A 27 25.82 -3.88 4.92
C SER A 27 24.68 -3.54 3.95
N ASP A 28 24.09 -4.55 3.33
CA ASP A 28 22.85 -4.45 2.56
C ASP A 28 21.74 -3.96 3.50
N ALA A 29 21.72 -2.65 3.74
CA ALA A 29 20.79 -2.02 4.64
C ALA A 29 19.43 -2.02 3.97
N PHE A 30 18.54 -2.90 4.43
CA PHE A 30 17.14 -2.89 4.03
C PHE A 30 16.55 -1.48 4.23
N PRO A 31 15.79 -0.98 3.25
CA PRO A 31 15.12 0.30 3.43
C PRO A 31 14.09 0.23 4.56
N PHE A 32 13.94 1.34 5.25
CA PHE A 32 12.93 1.54 6.27
C PHE A 32 12.16 2.84 6.00
N TRP A 33 10.88 2.84 6.33
CA TRP A 33 10.05 4.04 6.29
C TRP A 33 10.37 4.96 7.47
N PRO A 34 10.27 6.29 7.30
CA PRO A 34 10.14 7.19 8.43
C PRO A 34 8.92 6.81 9.28
N THR A 35 8.96 7.09 10.59
CA THR A 35 7.86 6.76 11.50
C THR A 35 6.60 7.58 11.26
N GLN A 36 6.74 8.76 10.65
CA GLN A 36 5.66 9.66 10.31
C GLN A 36 5.97 10.32 8.97
N TRP A 37 4.98 10.36 8.09
CA TRP A 37 5.12 11.05 6.81
C TRP A 37 3.77 11.33 6.15
N VAL A 38 3.80 12.24 5.20
CA VAL A 38 2.70 12.56 4.28
C VAL A 38 3.24 12.56 2.87
N THR A 39 2.50 12.01 1.92
CA THR A 39 2.87 12.06 0.50
C THR A 39 1.64 12.21 -0.37
N ASP A 40 1.78 12.96 -1.45
CA ASP A 40 0.85 12.88 -2.57
C ASP A 40 1.24 11.68 -3.44
N TRP A 41 0.34 11.24 -4.30
CA TRP A 41 0.66 10.24 -5.29
C TRP A 41 -0.22 10.32 -6.53
N THR A 42 0.37 9.88 -7.64
CA THR A 42 -0.35 9.54 -8.87
C THR A 42 -0.58 8.04 -8.87
N ILE A 43 -1.83 7.60 -9.04
CA ILE A 43 -2.17 6.19 -9.21
C ILE A 43 -2.46 5.89 -10.67
N ILE A 44 -1.99 4.74 -11.12
CA ILE A 44 -2.14 4.31 -12.50
C ILE A 44 -2.55 2.83 -12.50
N TYR A 45 -3.63 2.52 -13.20
CA TYR A 45 -4.19 1.19 -13.40
C TYR A 45 -4.03 0.74 -14.85
N THR A 46 -3.43 -0.45 -15.05
CA THR A 46 -3.07 -1.00 -16.37
C THR A 46 -3.59 -2.42 -16.57
N SER A 47 -3.49 -2.94 -17.80
CA SER A 47 -3.83 -4.32 -18.13
C SER A 47 -2.78 -5.33 -17.62
N SER A 48 -3.14 -6.62 -17.60
CA SER A 48 -2.32 -7.68 -16.98
C SER A 48 -0.97 -7.93 -17.68
N ASP A 49 -0.85 -7.55 -18.95
CA ASP A 49 0.37 -7.64 -19.75
C ASP A 49 1.35 -6.48 -19.50
N GLN A 50 0.97 -5.50 -18.67
CA GLN A 50 1.73 -4.28 -18.41
C GLN A 50 2.16 -4.23 -16.95
N GLU A 51 3.08 -5.13 -16.59
CA GLU A 51 3.61 -5.23 -15.23
C GLU A 51 4.43 -3.97 -14.84
N PRO A 52 4.21 -3.39 -13.65
CA PRO A 52 5.01 -2.30 -13.10
C PRO A 52 6.49 -2.67 -12.96
N PRO A 53 7.40 -1.67 -12.88
CA PRO A 53 7.13 -0.26 -12.65
C PRO A 53 7.00 0.59 -13.93
N PHE A 54 6.10 1.59 -13.88
CA PHE A 54 5.94 2.62 -14.91
C PHE A 54 5.90 4.02 -14.29
N SER A 55 6.32 5.02 -15.07
CA SER A 55 6.38 6.43 -14.66
C SER A 55 5.07 7.16 -14.90
N ASN A 56 4.92 8.37 -14.34
CA ASN A 56 3.71 9.22 -14.44
C ASN A 56 3.42 9.77 -15.85
N ASN A 57 4.10 9.28 -16.88
CA ASN A 57 4.00 9.84 -18.22
C ASN A 57 2.64 9.52 -18.87
N ASN A 58 2.05 10.56 -19.48
CA ASN A 58 0.80 10.60 -20.25
C ASN A 58 0.08 9.24 -20.34
N ILE A 59 -0.75 8.94 -19.34
CA ILE A 59 -1.44 7.66 -19.15
C ILE A 59 -2.31 7.39 -20.39
N PRO A 60 -1.86 6.53 -21.33
CA PRO A 60 -2.59 6.34 -22.57
C PRO A 60 -3.81 5.46 -22.31
N PRO A 61 -4.93 5.68 -23.01
CA PRO A 61 -6.00 4.68 -23.05
C PRO A 61 -5.43 3.32 -23.47
N PRO A 62 -5.81 2.20 -22.82
CA PRO A 62 -6.94 2.04 -21.90
C PRO A 62 -6.61 2.22 -20.41
N PHE A 63 -5.42 2.70 -20.05
CA PHE A 63 -5.02 2.83 -18.65
C PHE A 63 -5.79 3.96 -17.96
N LYS A 64 -6.04 3.80 -16.67
CA LYS A 64 -6.72 4.78 -15.84
C LYS A 64 -5.72 5.48 -14.93
N GLY A 65 -5.80 6.80 -14.88
CA GLY A 65 -5.00 7.64 -14.01
C GLY A 65 -5.84 8.34 -12.96
N GLY A 66 -5.24 8.56 -11.80
CA GLY A 66 -5.86 9.29 -10.70
C GLY A 66 -4.79 9.82 -9.75
N SER A 67 -5.27 10.42 -8.68
CA SER A 67 -4.44 11.03 -7.66
C SER A 67 -4.97 10.72 -6.26
N GLY A 68 -4.10 10.96 -5.29
CA GLY A 68 -4.48 10.82 -3.90
C GLY A 68 -3.36 11.24 -2.97
N ARG A 69 -3.59 10.92 -1.71
CA ARG A 69 -2.68 11.29 -0.62
C ARG A 69 -2.66 10.19 0.42
N THR A 70 -1.49 9.97 1.00
CA THR A 70 -1.32 9.09 2.15
C THR A 70 -0.78 9.85 3.34
N TYR A 71 -1.40 9.65 4.49
CA TYR A 71 -0.92 10.05 5.80
C TYR A 71 -0.49 8.79 6.56
N TYR A 72 0.69 8.81 7.17
CA TYR A 72 1.22 7.67 7.92
C TYR A 72 1.74 8.11 9.27
N ASP A 73 1.36 7.38 10.32
CA ASP A 73 1.87 7.55 11.68
C ASP A 73 2.00 6.21 12.40
N TRP A 74 3.22 5.68 12.41
CA TRP A 74 3.52 4.42 13.09
C TRP A 74 3.34 4.50 14.60
N SER A 75 3.58 5.67 15.22
CA SER A 75 3.41 5.83 16.67
C SER A 75 1.96 5.60 17.10
N ASN A 76 1.00 5.86 16.21
CA ASN A 76 -0.42 5.57 16.39
C ASN A 76 -0.90 4.32 15.63
N GLN A 77 0.02 3.60 14.97
CA GLN A 77 -0.28 2.50 14.06
C GLN A 77 -1.40 2.84 13.07
N ALA A 78 -1.29 4.04 12.48
CA ALA A 78 -2.33 4.62 11.65
C ALA A 78 -1.83 4.93 10.24
N MET A 79 -2.72 4.74 9.27
CA MET A 79 -2.51 5.12 7.89
C MET A 79 -3.85 5.53 7.29
N HIS A 80 -3.88 6.65 6.59
CA HIS A 80 -5.05 7.12 5.87
C HIS A 80 -4.67 7.35 4.42
N GLU A 81 -5.34 6.64 3.52
CA GLU A 81 -5.19 6.80 2.07
C GLU A 81 -6.45 7.42 1.51
N VAL A 82 -6.32 8.57 0.85
CA VAL A 82 -7.40 9.34 0.23
C VAL A 82 -7.31 9.15 -1.29
N TYR A 83 -8.37 8.62 -1.90
CA TYR A 83 -8.45 8.38 -3.34
C TYR A 83 -9.38 9.40 -4.00
N ASN A 84 -8.81 10.36 -4.73
CA ASN A 84 -9.54 11.56 -5.21
C ASN A 84 -10.34 11.34 -6.50
N ASP A 85 -9.93 10.38 -7.33
CA ASP A 85 -10.49 10.20 -8.69
C ASP A 85 -11.23 8.88 -8.85
N PHE A 86 -10.75 7.83 -8.19
CA PHE A 86 -11.34 6.50 -8.16
C PHE A 86 -10.71 5.70 -7.04
N CYS A 87 -11.48 4.82 -6.40
CA CYS A 87 -11.06 4.04 -5.27
C CYS A 87 -10.00 3.02 -5.70
N VAL A 88 -9.27 2.47 -4.72
CA VAL A 88 -8.26 1.46 -5.00
C VAL A 88 -8.83 0.31 -5.87
N PRO A 89 -8.18 -0.08 -6.97
CA PRO A 89 -8.72 -1.05 -7.95
C PRO A 89 -8.52 -2.50 -7.47
N ILE A 90 -9.04 -2.82 -6.28
CA ILE A 90 -9.03 -4.17 -5.69
C ILE A 90 -10.43 -4.81 -5.69
N PHE A 91 -11.45 -4.09 -6.16
CA PHE A 91 -12.83 -4.54 -6.18
C PHE A 91 -13.21 -5.03 -7.58
N SER A 92 -13.72 -6.25 -7.68
CA SER A 92 -14.04 -6.87 -8.97
C SER A 92 -15.28 -6.28 -9.65
N ASN A 93 -16.17 -5.67 -8.87
CA ASN A 93 -17.32 -4.88 -9.35
C ASN A 93 -16.94 -3.46 -9.79
N GLY A 94 -15.65 -3.11 -9.72
CA GLY A 94 -15.11 -1.84 -10.18
C GLY A 94 -14.94 -0.81 -9.06
N SER A 95 -14.04 0.14 -9.33
CA SER A 95 -13.62 1.16 -8.36
C SER A 95 -13.84 2.59 -8.87
N ASP A 96 -14.76 2.79 -9.83
CA ASP A 96 -15.05 4.09 -10.47
C ASP A 96 -15.84 5.07 -9.58
N TRP A 97 -15.39 5.24 -8.33
CA TRP A 97 -15.99 6.09 -7.29
C TRP A 97 -14.91 6.43 -6.26
N THR A 98 -15.01 7.55 -5.55
CA THR A 98 -13.98 8.02 -4.61
C THR A 98 -14.13 7.43 -3.21
N CYS A 99 -13.00 7.24 -2.53
CA CYS A 99 -12.97 6.56 -1.23
C CYS A 99 -11.76 6.91 -0.39
N ASP A 100 -11.86 6.59 0.89
CA ASP A 100 -10.76 6.64 1.82
C ASP A 100 -10.59 5.28 2.51
N PHE A 101 -9.33 4.86 2.69
CA PHE A 101 -8.98 3.80 3.63
C PHE A 101 -8.41 4.42 4.89
N ILE A 102 -9.10 4.27 6.02
CA ILE A 102 -8.64 4.76 7.32
C ILE A 102 -8.28 3.55 8.18
N ASN A 103 -6.98 3.30 8.32
CA ASN A 103 -6.42 2.27 9.20
C ASN A 103 -6.05 2.92 10.52
N VAL A 104 -6.69 2.55 11.61
CA VAL A 104 -6.41 3.11 12.94
C VAL A 104 -6.70 2.07 14.02
N LYS A 105 -5.77 1.92 14.97
CA LYS A 105 -5.91 1.02 16.14
C LYS A 105 -6.25 -0.44 15.78
N GLY A 106 -5.71 -0.93 14.66
CA GLY A 106 -5.89 -2.32 14.24
C GLY A 106 -7.17 -2.59 13.44
N VAL A 107 -7.92 -1.55 13.04
CA VAL A 107 -9.10 -1.69 12.17
C VAL A 107 -8.89 -0.87 10.91
N SER A 108 -9.25 -1.45 9.76
CA SER A 108 -9.31 -0.77 8.47
C SER A 108 -10.75 -0.44 8.11
N TYR A 109 -11.07 0.84 7.94
CA TYR A 109 -12.35 1.32 7.46
C TYR A 109 -12.24 1.70 6.00
N LEU A 110 -13.18 1.23 5.20
CA LEU A 110 -13.47 1.77 3.87
C LEU A 110 -14.56 2.82 4.03
N VAL A 111 -14.22 4.08 3.80
CA VAL A 111 -15.16 5.20 3.78
C VAL A 111 -15.41 5.57 2.32
N THR A 112 -16.67 5.73 1.95
CA THR A 112 -17.06 5.96 0.57
C THR A 112 -17.79 7.30 0.46
N HIS A 113 -17.65 7.97 -0.68
CA HIS A 113 -18.24 9.30 -0.87
C HIS A 113 -19.57 9.22 -1.63
N ASP A 114 -20.12 10.39 -2.00
CA ASP A 114 -21.46 10.50 -2.58
C ASP A 114 -21.57 9.89 -3.98
N ASP A 115 -20.45 9.65 -4.65
CA ASP A 115 -20.36 9.04 -5.98
C ASP A 115 -20.32 7.50 -5.95
N ARG A 116 -20.39 6.89 -4.77
CA ARG A 116 -20.40 5.44 -4.60
C ARG A 116 -21.63 4.78 -5.26
N PRO A 117 -21.53 3.51 -5.69
CA PRO A 117 -22.68 2.70 -6.07
C PRO A 117 -23.70 2.55 -4.93
N ALA A 118 -24.99 2.40 -5.26
CA ALA A 118 -26.07 2.37 -4.28
C ALA A 118 -26.01 1.18 -3.30
N ASP A 119 -25.37 0.09 -3.71
CA ASP A 119 -25.14 -1.12 -2.93
C ASP A 119 -23.87 -1.06 -2.06
N VAL A 120 -23.04 -0.03 -2.23
CA VAL A 120 -21.84 0.20 -1.40
C VAL A 120 -22.20 1.08 -0.20
N PRO A 121 -21.97 0.62 1.04
CA PRO A 121 -22.30 1.40 2.22
C PRO A 121 -21.40 2.64 2.36
N PRO A 122 -21.86 3.72 3.02
CA PRO A 122 -21.07 4.92 3.27
C PRO A 122 -19.81 4.66 4.11
N CYS A 123 -19.85 3.62 4.95
CA CYS A 123 -18.68 3.11 5.65
C CYS A 123 -18.85 1.62 5.97
N CYS A 124 -17.76 0.87 5.90
CA CYS A 124 -17.70 -0.52 6.36
C CYS A 124 -16.29 -0.88 6.86
N ILE A 125 -16.21 -1.97 7.64
CA ILE A 125 -14.94 -2.54 8.11
C ILE A 125 -14.36 -3.41 6.99
N PHE A 126 -13.24 -2.98 6.42
CA PHE A 126 -12.52 -3.74 5.40
C PHE A 126 -11.68 -4.87 6.00
N GLY A 127 -11.06 -4.62 7.16
CA GLY A 127 -10.23 -5.61 7.85
C GLY A 127 -10.12 -5.36 9.35
N ASP A 128 -10.19 -6.44 10.13
CA ASP A 128 -9.99 -6.47 11.58
C ASP A 128 -9.51 -7.89 11.99
N PRO A 129 -8.25 -8.07 12.42
CA PRO A 129 -7.24 -7.04 12.61
C PRO A 129 -6.59 -6.57 11.28
N TRP A 130 -6.27 -5.29 11.18
CA TRP A 130 -5.52 -4.69 10.08
C TRP A 130 -4.61 -3.55 10.56
N TYR A 131 -3.33 -3.61 10.20
CA TYR A 131 -2.33 -2.62 10.60
C TYR A 131 -1.57 -2.11 9.37
N PRO A 132 -1.17 -0.83 9.36
CA PRO A 132 -0.25 -0.36 8.33
C PRO A 132 1.11 -1.05 8.47
N PRO A 133 1.90 -1.16 7.39
CA PRO A 133 3.23 -1.75 7.46
C PRO A 133 4.11 -1.02 8.50
N ALA A 134 4.81 -1.80 9.31
CA ALA A 134 5.79 -1.27 10.26
C ALA A 134 6.97 -0.64 9.49
N PRO A 135 7.69 0.36 10.05
CA PRO A 135 8.80 1.01 9.36
C PRO A 135 9.85 0.07 8.75
N ASN A 136 10.11 -1.08 9.39
CA ASN A 136 11.10 -2.07 8.96
C ASN A 136 10.49 -3.27 8.21
N PHE A 137 9.26 -3.16 7.69
CA PHE A 137 8.53 -4.28 7.09
C PHE A 137 9.27 -4.96 5.94
N ILE A 138 10.09 -4.22 5.16
CA ILE A 138 10.88 -4.78 4.07
C ILE A 138 11.81 -5.89 4.58
N GLN A 139 12.47 -5.66 5.71
CA GLN A 139 13.31 -6.66 6.37
C GLN A 139 12.47 -7.80 6.97
N THR A 140 11.39 -7.48 7.69
CA THR A 140 10.67 -8.48 8.50
C THR A 140 9.74 -9.37 7.68
N CYS A 141 9.27 -8.90 6.53
CA CYS A 141 8.42 -9.67 5.62
C CYS A 141 9.22 -10.50 4.61
N GLY A 142 10.56 -10.46 4.65
CA GLY A 142 11.41 -11.20 3.72
C GLY A 142 11.33 -10.69 2.29
N ALA A 143 11.16 -9.37 2.10
CA ALA A 143 11.15 -8.78 0.78
C ALA A 143 12.51 -8.95 0.09
N VAL A 144 12.51 -9.10 -1.23
CA VAL A 144 13.73 -9.27 -2.03
C VAL A 144 13.85 -8.10 -2.99
N GLN A 145 15.01 -7.42 -3.00
CA GLN A 145 15.34 -6.46 -4.04
C GLN A 145 15.65 -7.22 -5.33
N ASN A 146 14.81 -7.06 -6.34
CA ASN A 146 14.92 -7.80 -7.60
C ASN A 146 14.55 -6.97 -8.84
N VAL A 147 14.14 -5.71 -8.65
CA VAL A 147 13.76 -4.81 -9.74
C VAL A 147 14.39 -3.45 -9.49
N THR A 148 15.05 -2.89 -10.51
CA THR A 148 15.56 -1.52 -10.52
C THR A 148 15.00 -0.82 -11.75
N SER A 149 14.47 0.38 -11.57
CA SER A 149 13.90 1.19 -12.66
C SER A 149 14.18 2.67 -12.44
N SER A 150 13.59 3.52 -13.28
CA SER A 150 13.63 4.97 -13.10
C SER A 150 12.23 5.55 -13.00
N LEU A 151 12.03 6.40 -11.99
CA LEU A 151 10.86 7.26 -11.85
C LEU A 151 11.32 8.71 -12.02
N ASN A 152 10.79 9.40 -13.03
CA ASN A 152 11.13 10.79 -13.34
C ASN A 152 12.64 11.08 -13.47
N GLY A 153 13.41 10.11 -14.00
CA GLY A 153 14.86 10.24 -14.21
C GLY A 153 15.72 9.93 -12.97
N GLN A 154 15.11 9.57 -11.84
CA GLN A 154 15.82 9.11 -10.64
C GLN A 154 15.72 7.58 -10.54
N GLN A 155 16.80 6.94 -10.07
CA GLN A 155 16.82 5.49 -9.88
C GLN A 155 15.97 5.08 -8.67
N VAL A 156 15.17 4.03 -8.84
CA VAL A 156 14.33 3.43 -7.81
C VAL A 156 14.63 1.94 -7.76
N ASP A 157 14.92 1.45 -6.56
CA ASP A 157 15.09 0.02 -6.27
C ASP A 157 13.83 -0.51 -5.59
N TYR A 158 13.27 -1.57 -6.16
CA TYR A 158 12.03 -2.19 -5.73
C TYR A 158 12.31 -3.49 -4.97
N TRP A 159 11.65 -3.58 -3.82
CA TRP A 159 11.65 -4.73 -2.94
C TRP A 159 10.30 -5.42 -3.05
N THR A 160 10.30 -6.69 -3.47
CA THR A 160 9.07 -7.42 -3.76
C THR A 160 8.75 -8.45 -2.69
N ILE A 161 7.45 -8.56 -2.39
CA ILE A 161 6.87 -9.56 -1.49
C ILE A 161 5.79 -10.30 -2.28
N TYR A 162 5.77 -11.63 -2.19
CA TYR A 162 4.72 -12.44 -2.79
C TYR A 162 3.79 -12.99 -1.71
N LEU A 163 2.49 -12.71 -1.84
CA LEU A 163 1.44 -13.28 -0.98
C LEU A 163 0.60 -14.26 -1.83
N PRO A 164 0.45 -15.53 -1.41
CA PRO A 164 -0.21 -16.56 -2.22
C PRO A 164 -1.60 -16.18 -2.78
N ASP A 165 -2.39 -15.45 -2.00
CA ASP A 165 -3.78 -15.09 -2.36
C ASP A 165 -3.92 -13.68 -2.97
N SER A 166 -2.85 -12.87 -2.93
CA SER A 166 -2.89 -11.46 -3.34
C SER A 166 -1.83 -11.09 -4.38
N GLY A 167 -0.96 -12.03 -4.74
CA GLY A 167 0.09 -11.87 -5.75
C GLY A 167 1.30 -11.07 -5.24
N SER A 168 1.99 -10.43 -6.19
CA SER A 168 3.21 -9.67 -5.92
C SER A 168 2.89 -8.24 -5.52
N PHE A 169 3.57 -7.77 -4.49
CA PHE A 169 3.63 -6.38 -4.04
C PHE A 169 5.04 -5.87 -4.24
N GLY A 170 5.21 -4.70 -4.85
CA GLY A 170 6.51 -4.06 -5.01
C GLY A 170 6.58 -2.72 -4.32
N TYR A 171 7.59 -2.54 -3.49
CA TYR A 171 7.84 -1.32 -2.74
C TYR A 171 9.12 -0.66 -3.26
N GLY A 172 8.97 0.45 -3.96
CA GLY A 172 10.07 1.20 -4.56
C GLY A 172 10.62 2.26 -3.62
N PHE A 173 11.94 2.36 -3.54
CA PHE A 173 12.65 3.38 -2.79
C PHE A 173 13.70 4.04 -3.67
N TYR A 174 13.87 5.37 -3.56
CA TYR A 174 14.94 6.03 -4.30
C TYR A 174 16.32 5.53 -3.82
N ALA A 175 17.18 5.18 -4.77
CA ALA A 175 18.48 4.52 -4.51
C ALA A 175 19.46 5.37 -3.66
N ASN A 176 19.22 6.68 -3.55
CA ASN A 176 20.01 7.63 -2.78
C ASN A 176 19.46 7.87 -1.37
N GLY A 177 18.86 6.84 -0.74
CA GLY A 177 18.33 6.91 0.62
C GLY A 177 19.30 7.57 1.61
N THR A 178 18.77 8.34 2.56
CA THR A 178 19.58 9.06 3.55
C THR A 178 19.65 8.29 4.87
N SER A 179 20.53 8.71 5.78
CA SER A 179 20.64 8.13 7.13
C SER A 179 19.36 8.26 7.97
N ASN A 180 18.41 9.13 7.59
CA ASN A 180 17.17 9.39 8.32
C ASN A 180 15.98 8.55 7.81
N GLY A 181 16.23 7.65 6.87
CA GLY A 181 15.20 6.86 6.19
C GLY A 181 15.38 6.87 4.68
N TRP A 182 14.90 5.81 4.06
CA TRP A 182 14.79 5.77 2.61
C TRP A 182 13.53 6.53 2.20
N THR A 183 13.63 7.29 1.11
CA THR A 183 12.46 8.00 0.57
C THR A 183 11.65 7.01 -0.25
N PRO A 184 10.42 6.67 0.17
CA PRO A 184 9.53 5.81 -0.61
C PRO A 184 9.23 6.51 -1.93
N ALA A 185 9.36 5.78 -3.03
CA ALA A 185 9.19 6.31 -4.38
C ALA A 185 7.86 5.83 -5.00
N SER A 186 7.45 4.60 -4.70
CA SER A 186 6.28 4.00 -5.33
C SER A 186 5.85 2.71 -4.64
N PHE A 187 4.60 2.32 -4.85
CA PHE A 187 4.04 1.04 -4.42
C PHE A 187 3.19 0.45 -5.54
N TYR A 188 3.39 -0.84 -5.86
CA TYR A 188 2.58 -1.53 -6.86
C TYR A 188 2.04 -2.87 -6.39
N PHE A 189 0.90 -3.28 -6.96
CA PHE A 189 0.20 -4.52 -6.64
C PHE A 189 -0.73 -4.95 -7.78
N ALA A 190 -1.19 -6.19 -7.75
CA ALA A 190 -2.16 -6.72 -8.71
C ALA A 190 -3.54 -6.10 -8.51
N ALA A 191 -4.19 -5.71 -9.62
CA ALA A 191 -5.54 -5.14 -9.60
C ALA A 191 -6.62 -6.21 -9.81
N ALA A 192 -7.83 -5.92 -9.35
CA ALA A 192 -9.01 -6.75 -9.59
C ALA A 192 -9.89 -6.15 -10.71
N PRO A 193 -10.55 -6.99 -11.54
CA PRO A 193 -10.41 -8.46 -11.61
C PRO A 193 -9.11 -8.92 -12.28
N SER A 194 -8.42 -8.02 -12.98
CA SER A 194 -7.11 -8.25 -13.56
C SER A 194 -6.38 -6.94 -13.80
N GLY A 195 -5.06 -7.03 -14.00
CA GLY A 195 -4.22 -5.88 -14.29
C GLY A 195 -3.26 -5.56 -13.17
N TRP A 196 -2.68 -4.37 -13.26
CA TRP A 196 -1.71 -3.88 -12.28
C TRP A 196 -2.03 -2.47 -11.87
N THR A 197 -1.64 -2.15 -10.65
CA THR A 197 -1.75 -0.81 -10.08
C THR A 197 -0.41 -0.37 -9.55
N ILE A 198 -0.02 0.86 -9.84
CA ILE A 198 1.10 1.52 -9.17
C ILE A 198 0.64 2.88 -8.64
N GLN A 199 1.07 3.20 -7.44
CA GLN A 199 1.07 4.55 -6.88
C GLN A 199 2.51 5.06 -6.92
N ASN A 200 2.74 6.13 -7.66
CA ASN A 200 4.02 6.83 -7.70
C ASN A 200 3.94 8.04 -6.76
N PHE A 201 4.81 8.05 -5.76
CA PHE A 201 4.77 9.02 -4.68
C PHE A 201 5.44 10.34 -5.08
N GLU A 202 4.81 11.43 -4.69
CA GLU A 202 5.17 12.80 -4.99
C GLU A 202 5.09 13.66 -3.72
N ASN A 203 5.87 14.74 -3.68
CA ASN A 203 5.87 15.69 -2.56
C ASN A 203 6.08 15.05 -1.16
N PHE A 204 6.82 13.94 -1.08
CA PHE A 204 7.05 13.21 0.17
C PHE A 204 7.62 14.11 1.28
N GLN A 205 6.95 14.13 2.44
CA GLN A 205 7.35 14.90 3.62
C GLN A 205 7.47 13.96 4.83
N PRO A 206 8.66 13.75 5.40
CA PRO A 206 8.83 13.05 6.68
C PRO A 206 8.43 13.98 7.83
N THR A 207 7.13 14.20 7.98
CA THR A 207 6.52 15.13 8.93
C THR A 207 5.35 14.48 9.66
N THR A 208 4.96 15.05 10.79
CA THR A 208 3.77 14.62 11.53
C THR A 208 2.50 14.95 10.74
N PRO A 209 1.63 13.97 10.45
CA PRO A 209 0.32 14.23 9.84
C PRO A 209 -0.54 15.17 10.71
N PRO A 210 -1.49 15.91 10.10
CA PRO A 210 -2.42 16.73 10.86
C PRO A 210 -3.30 15.85 11.76
N ALA A 211 -3.67 16.36 12.93
CA ALA A 211 -4.35 15.57 13.97
C ALA A 211 -5.69 14.95 13.51
N ASN A 212 -6.35 15.56 12.53
CA ASN A 212 -7.61 15.07 11.97
C ASN A 212 -7.43 14.07 10.81
N ALA A 213 -6.21 13.77 10.36
CA ALA A 213 -5.97 12.81 9.27
C ALA A 213 -6.49 11.41 9.58
N PHE A 214 -6.58 11.03 10.86
CA PHE A 214 -7.02 9.70 11.26
C PHE A 214 -8.41 9.71 11.91
N GLN A 215 -9.17 10.79 11.74
CA GLN A 215 -10.51 10.89 12.29
C GLN A 215 -11.46 9.98 11.50
N VAL A 216 -11.95 8.94 12.15
CA VAL A 216 -12.98 8.07 11.60
C VAL A 216 -14.33 8.82 11.58
N PRO A 217 -15.02 8.91 10.44
CA PRO A 217 -16.31 9.59 10.34
C PRO A 217 -17.42 8.92 11.16
N ASP A 218 -18.46 9.70 11.50
CA ASP A 218 -19.62 9.21 12.25
C ASP A 218 -20.38 8.09 11.51
N SER A 219 -20.29 8.05 10.17
CA SER A 219 -20.86 6.97 9.35
C SER A 219 -20.29 5.59 9.72
N CYS A 220 -19.13 5.53 10.38
CA CYS A 220 -18.46 4.29 10.75
C CYS A 220 -18.73 3.82 12.19
N ILE A 221 -19.46 4.57 13.01
CA ILE A 221 -19.68 4.25 14.44
C ILE A 221 -20.25 2.83 14.63
N ASN A 222 -21.14 2.41 13.72
CA ASN A 222 -21.74 1.07 13.72
C ASN A 222 -21.39 0.30 12.43
N ALA A 223 -20.20 0.53 11.87
CA ALA A 223 -19.77 -0.11 10.63
C ALA A 223 -19.84 -1.64 10.75
N SER A 224 -20.50 -2.28 9.79
CA SER A 224 -20.43 -3.71 9.58
C SER A 224 -19.24 -4.07 8.68
N PRO A 225 -18.82 -5.34 8.61
CA PRO A 225 -17.89 -5.79 7.58
C PRO A 225 -18.34 -5.37 6.19
N CYS A 226 -17.39 -5.03 5.32
CA CYS A 226 -17.68 -4.69 3.94
C CYS A 226 -18.36 -5.88 3.23
N PRO A 227 -19.35 -5.62 2.35
CA PRO A 227 -19.95 -6.68 1.56
C PRO A 227 -18.86 -7.35 0.70
N PRO A 228 -19.03 -8.63 0.34
CA PRO A 228 -18.10 -9.29 -0.59
C PRO A 228 -18.08 -8.50 -1.91
N GLN A 229 -16.95 -7.87 -2.21
CA GLN A 229 -16.76 -7.08 -3.42
C GLN A 229 -16.33 -8.02 -4.57
N GLY A 230 -17.25 -8.93 -4.93
CA GLY A 230 -17.26 -9.86 -6.09
C GLY A 230 -16.06 -10.79 -6.31
#